data_AF-A0A2X2WQA2-F1
#
_entry.id   AF-A0A2X2WQA2-F1
#
_cell.length_a   1.000
_cell.length_b   1.000
_cell.length_c   1.000
_cell.angle_alpha   90.00
_cell.angle_beta   90.00
_cell.angle_gamma   90.00
#
_symmetry.space_group_name_H-M   'P 1'
#
loop_
_entity.id
_entity.type
_entity.pdbx_description
1 polymer ?
#
loop_
_entity_poly.entity_id
_entity_poly.type
_entity_poly.pdbx_seq_one_letter_code
_entity_poly.pdbx_strand_id
1 'polypeptide(L)'
;MKARSCKATAPGENILVFKRALGVTTGILPWNFPFFLIARKLAPALLTGNTIVIKPSEFTPNNAIAFAQIVHDIGLPKGVFNLGAGTR
;
A
#
# COMPACT_ATOMS: atom_id res chain seq x y z
N MET A 1 -8.57 5.15 11.79
CA MET A 1 -9.61 4.26 11.22
C MET A 1 -10.85 4.31 12.12
N LYS A 2 -12.04 4.59 11.60
CA LYS A 2 -13.26 4.77 12.39
C LYS A 2 -14.03 3.44 12.50
N ALA A 3 -14.37 3.02 13.73
CA ALA A 3 -15.29 1.91 13.95
C ALA A 3 -16.69 2.31 13.51
N ARG A 4 -17.43 1.40 12.86
CA ARG A 4 -18.85 1.61 12.54
C ARG A 4 -19.69 0.72 13.42
N SER A 5 -20.76 1.28 13.98
CA SER A 5 -21.83 0.51 14.60
C SER A 5 -22.78 0.03 13.50
N CYS A 6 -22.98 -1.27 13.42
CA CYS A 6 -23.96 -1.89 12.53
C CYS A 6 -25.25 -2.19 13.31
N LYS A 7 -26.41 -2.04 12.66
CA LYS A 7 -27.70 -2.33 13.29
C LYS A 7 -27.76 -3.84 13.60
N ALA A 8 -27.88 -4.18 14.88
CA ALA A 8 -28.03 -5.57 15.31
C ALA A 8 -29.46 -6.05 15.04
N THR A 9 -29.58 -7.33 14.66
CA THR A 9 -30.88 -8.00 14.48
C THR A 9 -31.53 -8.33 15.82
N ALA A 10 -30.73 -8.62 16.85
CA ALA A 10 -31.20 -8.90 18.20
C ALA A 10 -31.30 -7.62 19.05
N PRO A 11 -32.36 -7.45 19.87
CA PRO A 11 -32.48 -6.33 20.81
C PRO A 11 -31.35 -6.34 21.85
N GLY A 12 -30.68 -5.20 22.05
CA GLY A 12 -29.66 -5.02 23.10
C GLY A 12 -28.23 -5.39 22.70
N GLU A 13 -27.99 -5.92 21.49
CA GLU A 13 -26.64 -6.19 20.99
C GLU A 13 -26.03 -4.98 20.28
N ASN A 14 -24.73 -4.77 20.51
CA ASN A 14 -23.93 -3.80 19.78
C ASN A 14 -22.93 -4.54 18.88
N ILE A 15 -23.08 -4.42 17.56
CA ILE A 15 -22.15 -5.00 16.59
C ILE A 15 -21.14 -3.93 16.20
N LEU A 16 -19.90 -4.09 16.67
CA LEU A 16 -18.79 -3.20 16.38
C LEU A 16 -17.95 -3.75 15.22
N VAL A 17 -17.89 -3.00 14.12
CA VAL A 17 -17.04 -3.36 12.97
C VAL A 17 -15.82 -2.45 12.93
N PHE A 18 -14.66 -3.03 13.21
CA PHE A 18 -13.37 -2.34 13.14
C PHE A 18 -12.74 -2.53 11.77
N LYS A 19 -12.20 -1.44 11.21
CA LYS A 19 -11.30 -1.52 10.06
C LYS A 19 -9.88 -1.62 10.61
N ARG A 20 -9.14 -2.65 10.19
CA ARG A 20 -7.72 -2.84 10.53
C ARG A 20 -6.90 -2.95 9.25
N ALA A 21 -5.60 -2.70 9.38
CA ALA A 21 -4.61 -2.99 8.35
C ALA A 21 -4.64 -4.49 8.00
N LEU A 22 -4.31 -4.81 6.76
CA LEU A 22 -4.11 -6.19 6.29
C LEU A 22 -2.74 -6.73 6.74
N GLY A 23 -1.73 -5.86 6.87
CA GLY A 23 -0.35 -6.22 7.18
C GLY A 23 0.58 -5.91 6.01
N VAL A 24 1.13 -6.96 5.39
CA VAL A 24 2.08 -6.84 4.26
C VAL A 24 1.31 -6.97 2.95
N THR A 25 1.52 -6.04 2.04
CA THR A 25 0.86 -6.01 0.72
C THR A 25 1.89 -6.02 -0.42
N THR A 26 1.48 -6.49 -1.60
CA THR A 26 2.31 -6.48 -2.80
C THR A 26 1.63 -5.75 -3.95
N GLY A 27 2.42 -5.00 -4.72
CA GLY A 27 1.96 -4.23 -5.86
C GLY A 27 2.76 -4.56 -7.10
N ILE A 28 2.13 -5.22 -8.07
CA ILE A 28 2.70 -5.42 -9.41
C ILE A 28 2.19 -4.31 -10.31
N LEU A 29 3.09 -3.65 -11.05
CA LEU A 29 2.76 -2.49 -11.87
C LEU A 29 2.97 -2.76 -13.36
N PRO A 30 2.03 -2.32 -14.22
CA PRO A 30 2.18 -2.31 -15.66
C PRO A 30 3.03 -1.11 -16.15
N TRP A 31 3.34 -1.11 -17.44
CA TRP A 31 4.23 -0.16 -18.11
C TRP A 31 3.56 1.15 -18.57
N ASN A 32 2.22 1.23 -18.58
CA ASN A 32 1.49 2.35 -19.17
C ASN A 32 1.56 3.65 -18.37
N PHE A 33 1.47 3.57 -17.03
CA PHE A 33 1.54 4.72 -16.12
C PHE A 33 2.33 4.35 -14.86
N PRO A 34 3.63 4.03 -14.99
CA PRO A 34 4.40 3.41 -13.93
C PRO A 34 4.48 4.30 -12.68
N PHE A 35 4.69 5.61 -12.85
CA PHE A 35 4.82 6.53 -11.72
C PHE A 35 3.50 6.76 -10.97
N PHE A 36 2.42 7.01 -11.70
CA PHE A 36 1.10 7.22 -11.09
C PHE A 36 0.60 5.96 -10.35
N LEU A 37 0.85 4.78 -10.92
CA LEU A 37 0.39 3.53 -10.34
C LEU A 37 1.15 3.15 -9.06
N ILE A 38 2.40 3.64 -8.88
CA ILE A 38 3.12 3.54 -7.59
C ILE A 38 2.33 4.28 -6.54
N ALA A 39 2.06 5.57 -6.75
CA ALA A 39 1.31 6.39 -5.80
C ALA A 39 -0.08 5.82 -5.52
N ARG A 40 -0.77 5.32 -6.56
CA ARG A 40 -2.12 4.74 -6.44
C ARG A 40 -2.18 3.51 -5.52
N LYS A 41 -1.12 2.70 -5.47
CA LYS A 41 -1.06 1.52 -4.59
C LYS A 41 -0.41 1.84 -3.24
N LEU A 42 0.65 2.63 -3.25
CA LEU A 42 1.41 3.01 -2.06
C LEU A 42 0.62 3.89 -1.11
N ALA A 43 -0.02 4.95 -1.59
CA ALA A 43 -0.72 5.92 -0.75
C ALA A 43 -1.82 5.28 0.12
N PRO A 44 -2.77 4.47 -0.42
CA PRO A 44 -3.77 3.82 0.40
C PRO A 44 -3.18 2.73 1.32
N ALA A 45 -2.09 2.05 0.90
CA ALA A 45 -1.42 1.06 1.74
C ALA A 45 -0.82 1.73 2.99
N LEU A 46 -0.03 2.79 2.81
CA LEU A 46 0.57 3.53 3.93
C LEU A 46 -0.48 4.19 4.81
N LEU A 47 -1.51 4.81 4.22
CA LEU A 47 -2.59 5.47 4.98
C LEU A 47 -3.35 4.49 5.88
N THR A 48 -3.46 3.23 5.45
CA THR A 48 -4.12 2.19 6.24
C THR A 48 -3.18 1.50 7.24
N GLY A 49 -1.91 1.89 7.31
CA GLY A 49 -0.91 1.27 8.17
C GLY A 49 -0.38 -0.06 7.65
N ASN A 50 -0.54 -0.34 6.36
CA ASN A 50 0.09 -1.49 5.72
C ASN A 50 1.52 -1.17 5.30
N THR A 51 2.33 -2.22 5.20
CA THR A 51 3.62 -2.18 4.50
C THR A 51 3.43 -2.69 3.07
N ILE A 52 4.28 -2.26 2.14
CA ILE A 52 4.13 -2.65 0.74
C ILE A 52 5.46 -2.99 0.07
N VAL A 53 5.42 -4.04 -0.74
CA VAL A 53 6.47 -4.41 -1.69
C VAL A 53 5.98 -4.11 -3.10
N ILE A 54 6.71 -3.27 -3.82
CA ILE A 54 6.36 -2.81 -5.18
C ILE A 54 7.31 -3.46 -6.18
N LYS A 55 6.72 -4.07 -7.22
CA LYS A 55 7.44 -4.61 -8.38
C LYS A 55 7.02 -3.86 -9.65
N PRO A 56 7.86 -2.93 -10.16
CA PRO A 56 7.58 -2.26 -11.43
C PRO A 56 7.71 -3.22 -12.61
N SER A 57 7.20 -2.80 -13.76
CA SER A 57 7.45 -3.49 -15.02
C SER A 57 8.92 -3.35 -15.42
N GLU A 58 9.48 -4.39 -16.03
CA GLU A 58 10.84 -4.43 -16.57
C GLU A 58 11.09 -3.40 -17.67
N PHE A 59 10.03 -2.98 -18.38
CA PHE A 59 10.13 -1.98 -19.42
C PHE A 59 10.31 -0.56 -18.89
N THR A 60 9.87 -0.29 -17.65
CA THR A 60 9.88 1.04 -17.05
C THR A 60 10.33 1.08 -15.58
N PRO A 61 11.52 0.53 -15.23
CA PRO A 61 11.99 0.49 -13.85
C PRO A 61 12.52 1.83 -13.33
N ASN A 62 13.05 2.69 -14.20
CA ASN A 62 13.76 3.92 -13.83
C ASN A 62 12.94 4.85 -12.93
N ASN A 63 11.66 5.03 -13.25
CA ASN A 63 10.76 5.89 -12.49
C ASN A 63 10.52 5.37 -11.07
N ALA A 64 10.48 4.04 -10.90
CA ALA A 64 10.29 3.42 -9.60
C ALA A 64 11.55 3.52 -8.73
N ILE A 65 12.73 3.46 -9.34
CA ILE A 65 14.02 3.64 -8.65
C ILE A 65 14.16 5.09 -8.16
N ALA A 66 13.87 6.07 -9.02
CA ALA A 66 13.85 7.48 -8.62
C ALA A 66 12.87 7.74 -7.47
N PHE A 67 11.68 7.11 -7.50
CA PHE A 67 10.73 7.19 -6.40
C PHE A 67 11.27 6.57 -5.11
N ALA A 68 11.98 5.43 -5.20
CA ALA A 68 12.59 4.79 -4.04
C ALA A 68 13.68 5.64 -3.39
N GLN A 69 14.45 6.39 -4.19
CA GLN A 69 15.43 7.36 -3.68
C GLN A 69 14.74 8.46 -2.87
N ILE A 70 13.66 9.05 -3.41
CA ILE A 70 12.88 10.07 -2.69
C ILE A 70 12.35 9.53 -1.35
N VAL A 71 11.83 8.30 -1.33
CA VAL A 71 11.34 7.67 -0.09
C VAL A 71 12.47 7.43 0.92
N HIS A 72 13.67 7.09 0.44
CA HIS A 72 14.85 6.94 1.28
C HIS A 72 15.25 8.28 1.91
N ASP A 73 15.28 9.35 1.12
CA ASP A 73 15.69 10.70 1.55
C ASP A 73 14.72 11.31 2.58
N ILE A 74 13.43 10.99 2.48
CA ILE A 74 12.40 11.43 3.45
C ILE A 74 12.51 10.67 4.80
N GLY A 75 13.28 9.59 4.85
CA GLY A 75 13.51 8.83 6.09
C GLY A 75 12.33 7.96 6.52
N LEU A 76 11.61 7.37 5.56
CA LEU A 76 10.53 6.42 5.86
C LEU A 76 11.08 5.24 6.70
N PRO A 77 10.33 4.69 7.68
CA PRO A 77 10.82 3.58 8.48
C PRO A 77 11.22 2.39 7.61
N LYS A 78 12.37 1.78 7.92
CA LYS A 78 12.92 0.66 7.15
C LYS A 78 11.90 -0.47 7.06
N GLY A 79 11.70 -1.02 5.86
CA GLY A 79 10.77 -2.13 5.60
C GLY A 79 9.32 -1.72 5.33
N VAL A 80 8.94 -0.45 5.53
CA VAL A 80 7.58 0.04 5.20
C VAL A 80 7.33 0.06 3.70
N PHE A 81 8.34 0.47 2.94
CA PHE A 81 8.37 0.45 1.50
C PHE A 81 9.55 -0.37 1.01
N ASN A 82 9.29 -1.35 0.15
CA ASN A 82 10.32 -2.14 -0.49
C ASN A 82 10.10 -2.14 -2.00
N LEU A 83 11.19 -2.02 -2.76
CA LEU A 83 11.18 -2.11 -4.22
C LEU A 83 11.91 -3.38 -4.65
N GLY A 84 11.22 -4.27 -5.38
CA GLY A 84 11.83 -5.43 -6.02
C GLY A 84 11.82 -5.25 -7.53
N ALA A 85 12.96 -5.34 -8.19
CA ALA A 85 13.05 -5.33 -9.66
C ALA A 85 13.38 -6.74 -10.17
N GLY A 86 12.63 -7.22 -11.17
CA GLY A 86 12.84 -8.57 -11.72
C GLY A 86 11.84 -8.96 -12.82
N THR A 87 12.34 -9.79 -13.74
CA THR A 87 11.69 -10.29 -14.97
C THR A 87 10.82 -11.53 -14.72
N ARG A 88 10.93 -12.15 -13.54
CA ARG A 88 10.22 -13.38 -13.13
C ARG A 88 9.71 -13.24 -11.70
#